data_AF-A0A0A8EA81-F1
#
_entry.id   AF-A0A0A8EA81-F1
#
_cell.length_a   1.000
_cell.length_b   1.000
_cell.length_c   1.000
_cell.angle_alpha   90.00
_cell.angle_beta   90.00
_cell.angle_gamma   90.00
#
_symmetry.space_group_name_H-M   'P 1'
#
loop_
_entity.id
_entity.type
_entity.pdbx_description
1 polymer ?
#
loop_
_entity_poly.entity_id
_entity_poly.type
_entity_poly.pdbx_seq_one_letter_code
_entity_poly.pdbx_strand_id
1 'polypeptide(L)'
;MNPGGGLTPRGFEQCLWLRRTLPELVDPAPAVRTSQYRRSQDTATLALPGLPSEVTTALNEQHYGDATYMTKHKLFVTYPEGADDMNCVPS
;
A
#
# COMPACT_ATOMS: atom_id res chain seq x y z
N MET A 1 -3.91 -5.65 19.18
CA MET A 1 -2.72 -5.53 18.29
C MET A 1 -3.24 -5.13 16.91
N ASN A 2 -2.84 -3.98 16.36
CA ASN A 2 -3.49 -3.40 15.16
C ASN A 2 -2.55 -3.52 13.95
N PRO A 3 -2.84 -4.38 12.95
CA PRO A 3 -1.88 -4.72 11.88
C PRO A 3 -1.82 -3.67 10.73
N GLY A 4 -2.53 -2.56 10.84
CA GLY A 4 -2.66 -1.57 9.78
C GLY A 4 -2.19 -0.19 10.22
N GLY A 5 -0.88 0.06 10.18
CA GLY A 5 -0.38 1.44 10.26
C GLY A 5 -1.06 2.29 9.17
N GLY A 6 -1.57 3.46 9.55
CA GLY A 6 -2.12 4.43 8.62
C GLY A 6 -1.04 5.03 7.72
N LEU A 7 -1.42 6.04 6.94
CA LEU A 7 -0.46 6.74 6.08
C LEU A 7 0.60 7.49 6.90
N THR A 8 1.84 7.49 6.40
CA THR A 8 2.87 8.43 6.85
C THR A 8 2.55 9.84 6.32
N PRO A 9 3.18 10.91 6.84
CA PRO A 9 3.02 12.26 6.30
C PRO A 9 3.30 12.35 4.79
N ARG A 10 4.36 11.68 4.32
CA ARG A 10 4.66 11.59 2.89
C ARG A 10 3.57 10.85 2.11
N GLY A 11 3.04 9.76 2.66
CA GLY A 11 1.92 9.02 2.05
C GLY A 11 0.67 9.89 1.91
N PHE A 12 0.39 10.75 2.90
CA PHE A 12 -0.69 11.73 2.84
C PHE A 12 -0.48 12.75 1.71
N GLU A 13 0.72 13.33 1.57
CA GLU A 13 1.04 14.27 0.49
C GLU A 13 0.88 13.63 -0.90
N GLN A 14 1.29 12.36 -1.04
CA GLN A 14 1.10 11.59 -2.27
C GLN A 14 -0.39 11.42 -2.62
N CYS A 15 -1.26 11.23 -1.62
CA CYS A 15 -2.70 11.17 -1.85
C CYS A 15 -3.26 12.51 -2.34
N LEU A 16 -2.77 13.64 -1.84
CA LEU A 16 -3.15 14.96 -2.32
C LEU A 16 -2.70 15.19 -3.77
N TRP A 17 -1.53 14.68 -4.14
CA TRP A 17 -1.08 14.69 -5.52
C TRP A 17 -1.98 13.82 -6.42
N LEU A 18 -2.30 12.59 -5.99
CA LEU A 18 -3.22 11.70 -6.73
C LEU A 18 -4.58 12.36 -6.96
N ARG A 19 -5.16 12.99 -5.94
CA ARG A 19 -6.45 13.69 -6.05
C ARG A 19 -6.47 14.73 -7.16
N ARG A 20 -5.36 15.43 -7.39
CA ARG A 20 -5.24 16.44 -8.46
C ARG A 20 -5.03 15.82 -9.84
N THR A 21 -4.41 14.64 -9.89
CA THR A 21 -3.94 14.01 -11.13
C THR A 21 -4.96 13.04 -11.73
N LEU A 22 -5.64 12.26 -10.87
CA LEU A 22 -6.58 11.23 -11.30
C LEU A 22 -7.73 11.74 -12.20
N PRO A 23 -8.34 12.92 -11.97
CA PRO A 23 -9.44 13.40 -12.82
C PRO A 23 -9.10 13.51 -14.32
N GLU A 24 -7.82 13.60 -14.67
CA GLU A 24 -7.36 13.66 -16.07
C GLU A 24 -7.11 12.27 -16.68
N LEU A 25 -7.07 11.22 -15.84
CA LEU A 25 -6.63 9.87 -16.21
C LEU A 25 -7.70 8.79 -16.06
N VAL A 26 -8.74 9.04 -15.27
CA VAL A 26 -9.81 8.06 -14.99
C VAL A 26 -11.19 8.63 -15.33
N ASP A 27 -12.16 7.73 -15.51
CA ASP A 27 -13.56 8.12 -15.60
C ASP A 27 -13.99 8.98 -14.40
N PRO A 28 -15.01 9.85 -14.53
CA PRO A 28 -15.47 10.70 -13.43
C PRO A 28 -16.04 9.94 -12.21
N ALA A 29 -16.42 8.67 -12.39
CA ALA A 29 -16.99 7.81 -11.35
C ALA A 29 -16.43 6.37 -11.44
N PRO A 30 -15.12 6.17 -11.18
CA PRO A 30 -14.50 4.87 -11.26
C PRO A 30 -15.05 3.95 -10.15
N ALA A 31 -15.11 2.66 -10.45
CA ALA A 31 -15.33 1.66 -9.40
C ALA A 31 -14.07 1.56 -8.52
N VAL A 32 -14.20 1.85 -7.22
CA VAL A 32 -13.07 1.83 -6.29
C VAL A 32 -13.12 0.55 -5.45
N ARG A 33 -12.02 -0.20 -5.45
CA ARG A 33 -11.82 -1.37 -4.58
C ARG A 33 -10.58 -1.20 -3.73
N THR A 34 -10.66 -1.58 -2.46
CA THR A 34 -9.56 -1.44 -1.50
C THR A 34 -9.29 -2.76 -0.78
N SER A 35 -8.08 -2.86 -0.21
CA SER A 35 -7.76 -3.92 0.74
C SER A 35 -8.44 -3.68 2.09
N GLN A 36 -8.33 -4.65 3.00
CA GLN A 36 -8.78 -4.48 4.39
C GLN A 36 -7.85 -3.56 5.21
N TYR A 37 -6.67 -3.20 4.70
CA TYR A 37 -5.74 -2.37 5.45
C TYR A 37 -6.12 -0.90 5.41
N ARG A 38 -6.13 -0.28 6.59
CA ARG A 38 -6.45 1.15 6.78
C ARG A 38 -5.69 2.07 5.83
N ARG A 39 -4.39 1.86 5.60
CA ARG A 39 -3.59 2.67 4.64
C ARG A 39 -4.18 2.68 3.22
N SER A 40 -4.76 1.57 2.76
CA SER A 40 -5.39 1.47 1.44
C SER A 40 -6.72 2.22 1.42
N GLN A 41 -7.52 2.08 2.47
CA GLN A 41 -8.81 2.76 2.62
C GLN A 41 -8.64 4.29 2.78
N ASP A 42 -7.67 4.72 3.58
CA ASP A 42 -7.31 6.14 3.74
C ASP A 42 -6.83 6.73 2.40
N THR A 43 -6.02 5.98 1.63
CA THR A 43 -5.59 6.41 0.28
C THR A 43 -6.78 6.65 -0.63
N ALA A 44 -7.70 5.70 -0.73
CA ALA A 44 -8.90 5.84 -1.56
C ALA A 44 -9.75 7.05 -1.13
N THR A 45 -9.96 7.21 0.18
CA THR A 45 -10.75 8.31 0.74
C THR A 45 -10.14 9.68 0.44
N LEU A 46 -8.81 9.80 0.51
CA LEU A 46 -8.10 11.06 0.28
C LEU A 46 -7.92 11.39 -1.21
N ALA A 47 -7.62 10.38 -2.03
CA ALA A 47 -7.37 10.54 -3.46
C ALA A 47 -8.67 10.70 -4.26
N LEU A 48 -9.76 10.04 -3.85
CA LEU A 48 -11.04 9.99 -4.55
C LEU A 48 -12.21 10.32 -3.60
N PRO A 49 -12.25 11.56 -3.06
CA PRO A 49 -13.21 11.91 -2.02
C PRO A 49 -14.66 11.83 -2.52
N GLY A 50 -15.52 11.24 -1.69
CA GLY A 50 -16.95 11.10 -1.98
C GLY A 50 -17.33 9.89 -2.83
N LEU A 51 -16.36 9.13 -3.34
CA LEU A 51 -16.64 7.86 -4.02
C LEU A 51 -16.71 6.70 -3.03
N PRO A 52 -17.73 5.84 -3.13
CA PRO A 52 -17.79 4.62 -2.33
C PRO A 52 -16.67 3.66 -2.75
N SER A 53 -16.16 2.89 -1.79
CA SER A 53 -15.20 1.82 -2.08
C SER A 53 -15.67 0.48 -1.53
N GLU A 54 -15.42 -0.57 -2.29
CA GLU A 54 -15.66 -1.96 -1.90
C GLU A 54 -14.37 -2.54 -1.29
N VAL A 55 -14.47 -3.12 -0.09
CA VAL A 55 -13.33 -3.73 0.60
C VAL A 55 -13.26 -5.23 0.28
N THR A 56 -12.08 -5.73 -0.08
CA THR A 56 -11.86 -7.16 -0.33
C THR A 56 -10.50 -7.64 0.20
N THR A 57 -10.46 -8.88 0.67
CA THR A 57 -9.22 -9.55 1.13
C THR A 57 -8.26 -9.86 -0.03
N ALA A 58 -8.77 -9.97 -1.26
CA ALA A 58 -7.97 -10.30 -2.43
C ALA A 58 -6.93 -9.23 -2.79
N LEU A 59 -7.10 -8.01 -2.26
CA LEU A 59 -6.18 -6.88 -2.45
C LEU A 59 -5.25 -6.67 -1.24
N ASN A 60 -5.31 -7.52 -0.22
CA ASN A 60 -4.41 -7.41 0.92
C ASN A 60 -2.96 -7.59 0.46
N GLU A 61 -2.07 -6.77 1.04
CA GLU A 61 -0.62 -6.95 0.98
C GLU A 61 -0.25 -8.41 1.25
N GLN A 62 0.82 -8.87 0.59
CA GLN A 62 1.31 -10.22 0.76
C GLN A 62 1.52 -10.55 2.24
N HIS A 63 1.07 -11.72 2.65
CA HIS A 63 1.29 -12.20 4.00
C HIS A 63 2.73 -12.71 4.13
N TYR A 64 3.62 -11.88 4.68
CA TYR A 64 5.04 -12.20 4.85
C TYR A 64 5.33 -13.21 5.99
N GLY A 65 4.31 -13.69 6.71
CA GLY A 65 4.49 -14.71 7.76
C GLY A 65 5.42 -14.22 8.86
N ASP A 66 6.40 -15.03 9.25
CA ASP A 66 7.39 -14.68 10.28
C ASP A 66 8.28 -13.50 9.87
N ALA A 67 8.37 -13.20 8.57
CA ALA A 67 9.09 -12.02 8.08
C ALA A 67 8.31 -10.71 8.27
N THR A 68 7.04 -10.76 8.69
CA THR A 68 6.25 -9.55 8.95
C THR A 68 6.95 -8.71 10.03
N TYR A 69 7.22 -7.44 9.71
CA TYR A 69 7.97 -6.47 10.55
C TYR A 69 9.48 -6.68 10.67
N MET A 70 10.07 -7.64 9.96
CA MET A 70 11.52 -7.68 9.82
C MET A 70 11.99 -6.47 8.98
N THR A 71 13.06 -5.82 9.42
CA THR A 71 13.78 -4.90 8.53
C THR A 71 14.42 -5.69 7.40
N LYS A 72 14.70 -5.05 6.26
CA LYS A 72 15.40 -5.69 5.14
C LYS A 72 16.69 -6.39 5.62
N HIS A 73 17.50 -5.71 6.43
CA HIS A 73 18.70 -6.32 7.01
C HIS A 73 18.39 -7.55 7.87
N LYS A 74 17.41 -7.47 8.78
CA LYS A 74 17.04 -8.61 9.64
C LYS A 74 16.52 -9.79 8.83
N LEU A 75 15.79 -9.54 7.75
CA LEU A 75 15.29 -10.56 6.85
C LEU A 75 16.43 -11.41 6.27
N PHE A 76 17.43 -10.79 5.66
CA PHE A 76 18.53 -11.51 5.01
C PHE A 76 19.56 -12.08 5.98
N VAL A 77 19.65 -11.56 7.21
CA VAL A 77 20.38 -12.24 8.29
C VAL A 77 19.65 -13.52 8.73
N THR A 78 18.31 -13.53 8.68
CA THR A 78 17.48 -14.67 9.13
C THR A 78 17.34 -15.75 8.04
N TYR A 79 17.24 -15.34 6.77
CA TYR A 79 17.09 -16.20 5.60
C TYR A 79 18.20 -15.89 4.57
N PRO A 80 19.44 -16.34 4.83
CA PRO A 80 20.61 -16.00 4.00
C PRO A 80 20.54 -16.55 2.58
N GLU A 81 19.75 -17.59 2.33
CA GLU A 81 19.50 -18.17 1.00
C GLU A 81 18.81 -17.21 0.03
N GLY A 82 18.18 -16.14 0.51
CA GLY A 82 17.60 -15.08 -0.33
C GLY A 82 18.56 -13.92 -0.62
N ALA A 83 19.81 -13.96 -0.14
CA ALA A 83 20.71 -12.81 -0.15
C ALA A 83 20.97 -12.20 -1.53
N ASP A 84 20.81 -12.96 -2.62
CA ASP A 84 20.96 -12.45 -3.99
C ASP A 84 19.92 -11.36 -4.34
N ASP A 85 18.75 -11.36 -3.69
CA ASP A 85 17.71 -10.33 -3.86
C ASP A 85 18.04 -9.00 -3.16
N MET A 86 19.13 -8.95 -2.38
CA MET A 86 19.55 -7.72 -1.69
C MET A 86 19.82 -6.55 -2.64
N ASN A 87 20.33 -6.86 -3.84
CA ASN A 87 20.87 -5.90 -4.80
C ASN A 87 19.95 -5.65 -6.01
N CYS A 88 18.75 -6.22 -6.05
CA CYS A 88 17.76 -5.88 -7.07
C CYS A 88 17.29 -4.43 -6.89
N VAL A 89 17.97 -3.50 -7.57
CA VAL A 89 17.46 -2.16 -7.86
C VAL A 89 16.41 -2.34 -8.95
N PRO A 90 15.19 -1.78 -8.82
CA PRO A 90 14.22 -1.86 -9.90
C PRO A 90 14.79 -1.16 -11.13
N SER A 91 14.90 -1.92 -12.22
CA SER A 91 15.29 -1.46 -13.56
C SER A 91 14.33 -0.42 -14.12
#